data_AF-A0A7K1SVW7-F1
#
_entry.id   AF-A0A7K1SVW7-F1
#
_cell.length_a   1.000
_cell.length_b   1.000
_cell.length_c   1.000
_cell.angle_alpha   90.00
_cell.angle_beta   90.00
_cell.angle_gamma   90.00
#
_symmetry.space_group_name_H-M   'P 1'
#
loop_
_entity.id
_entity.type
_entity.pdbx_description
1 polymer ?
#
loop_
_entity_poly.entity_id
_entity_poly.type
_entity_poly.pdbx_seq_one_letter_code
_entity_poly.pdbx_strand_id
1 'polypeptide(L)'
;MKTELLKELSVLHTKVAALKVYDSESAALLKQYNQEFEAILTRLLAFNADRFKALAASHHKKTIPETHDVDVHDDTASSHGFYDSVADLNNCINDSIGTMNSI
;
A
#
# COMPACT_ATOMS: atom_id res chain seq x y z
N MET A 1 -10.56 18.31 -2.35
CA MET A 1 -10.64 16.89 -1.93
C MET A 1 -10.13 15.93 -3.01
N LYS A 2 -10.75 15.82 -4.20
CA LYS A 2 -10.30 14.90 -5.26
C LYS A 2 -8.81 15.08 -5.65
N THR A 3 -8.42 16.31 -6.00
CA THR A 3 -7.04 16.64 -6.42
C THR A 3 -6.00 16.37 -5.32
N GLU A 4 -6.39 16.57 -4.06
CA GLU A 4 -5.52 16.34 -2.91
C GLU A 4 -5.28 14.84 -2.72
N LEU A 5 -6.34 14.03 -2.71
CA LEU A 5 -6.25 12.57 -2.60
C LEU A 5 -5.44 11.97 -3.77
N LEU A 6 -5.62 12.47 -5.00
CA LEU A 6 -4.82 12.06 -6.15
C LEU A 6 -3.33 12.40 -5.97
N LYS A 7 -3.02 13.58 -5.42
CA LYS A 7 -1.64 13.98 -5.12
C LYS A 7 -1.03 13.07 -4.06
N GLU A 8 -1.75 12.79 -2.98
CA GLU A 8 -1.31 11.89 -1.91
C GLU A 8 -1.07 10.47 -2.41
N LEU A 9 -1.99 9.91 -3.20
CA LEU A 9 -1.81 8.61 -3.86
C LEU A 9 -0.60 8.60 -4.78
N SER A 10 -0.38 9.65 -5.57
CA SER A 10 0.76 9.73 -6.49
C SER A 10 2.10 9.81 -5.76
N VAL A 11 2.14 10.57 -4.66
CA VAL A 11 3.33 10.64 -3.79
C VAL A 11 3.60 9.27 -3.17
N LEU A 12 2.58 8.61 -2.63
CA LEU A 12 2.73 7.30 -2.02
C LEU A 12 3.15 6.24 -3.03
N HIS A 13 2.58 6.24 -4.24
CA HIS A 13 3.00 5.35 -5.33
C HIS A 13 4.50 5.50 -5.64
N THR A 14 4.99 6.74 -5.68
CA THR A 14 6.42 7.01 -5.92
C THR A 14 7.29 6.48 -4.79
N LYS A 15 6.87 6.66 -3.53
CA LYS A 15 7.58 6.13 -2.36
C LYS A 15 7.66 4.60 -2.37
N VAL A 16 6.53 3.92 -2.62
CA VAL A 16 6.48 2.44 -2.66
C VAL A 16 7.29 1.90 -3.84
N ALA A 17 7.24 2.53 -5.01
CA ALA A 17 8.07 2.15 -6.16
C ALA A 17 9.58 2.36 -5.95
N ALA A 18 9.98 3.16 -4.96
CA ALA A 18 11.37 3.34 -4.58
C ALA A 18 11.93 2.18 -3.74
N LEU A 19 11.05 1.35 -3.14
CA LEU A 19 11.44 0.17 -2.37
C LEU A 19 11.88 -0.96 -3.32
N LYS A 20 13.19 -1.03 -3.58
CA LYS A 20 13.78 -2.00 -4.53
C LYS A 20 14.66 -3.05 -3.87
N VAL A 21 15.06 -2.82 -2.61
CA VAL A 21 15.97 -3.69 -1.86
C VAL A 21 15.23 -4.17 -0.62
N TYR A 22 15.37 -5.46 -0.31
CA TYR A 22 14.90 -5.98 0.95
C TYR A 22 15.98 -5.77 2.01
N ASP A 23 15.70 -4.88 2.94
CA ASP A 23 16.52 -4.57 4.11
C ASP A 23 15.59 -4.09 5.25
N SER A 24 16.13 -3.91 6.46
CA SER A 24 15.33 -3.54 7.62
C SER A 24 14.69 -2.15 7.52
N GLU A 25 15.34 -1.20 6.84
CA GLU A 25 14.80 0.14 6.59
C GLU A 25 13.66 0.05 5.58
N SER A 26 13.87 -0.62 4.45
CA SER A 26 12.87 -0.82 3.41
C SER A 26 11.64 -1.57 3.93
N ALA A 27 11.82 -2.57 4.79
CA ALA A 27 10.72 -3.28 5.46
C ALA A 27 9.92 -2.37 6.41
N ALA A 28 10.61 -1.53 7.19
CA ALA A 28 9.95 -0.56 8.07
C ALA A 28 9.19 0.51 7.27
N LEU A 29 9.79 1.00 6.18
CA LEU A 29 9.16 1.95 5.25
C LEU A 29 7.93 1.34 4.59
N LEU A 30 7.98 0.09 4.15
CA LEU A 30 6.82 -0.59 3.57
C LEU A 30 5.65 -0.64 4.56
N LYS A 31 5.91 -0.97 5.83
CA LYS A 31 4.90 -0.94 6.90
C LYS A 31 4.32 0.45 7.09
N GLN A 32 5.17 1.48 7.13
CA GLN A 32 4.74 2.87 7.23
C GLN A 32 3.89 3.29 6.04
N TYR A 33 4.28 2.93 4.82
CA TYR A 33 3.55 3.27 3.60
C TYR A 33 2.22 2.55 3.50
N ASN A 34 2.13 1.32 4.03
CA ASN A 34 0.85 0.61 4.15
C ASN A 34 -0.11 1.36 5.07
N GLN A 35 0.36 1.84 6.23
CA GLN A 35 -0.45 2.66 7.15
C GLN A 35 -0.84 4.01 6.53
N GLU A 36 0.05 4.65 5.77
CA GLU A 36 -0.25 5.87 5.01
C GLU A 36 -1.36 5.60 3.98
N PHE A 37 -1.31 4.45 3.30
CA PHE A 37 -2.36 4.05 2.36
C PHE A 37 -3.69 3.79 3.06
N GLU A 38 -3.72 3.10 4.20
CA GLU A 38 -4.95 2.87 4.98
C GLU A 38 -5.62 4.18 5.41
N ALA A 39 -4.83 5.18 5.81
CA ALA A 39 -5.34 6.51 6.13
C ALA A 39 -5.93 7.21 4.89
N ILE A 40 -5.26 7.13 3.74
CA ILE A 40 -5.78 7.65 2.47
C ILE A 40 -7.05 6.90 2.06
N LEU A 41 -7.08 5.57 2.20
CA LEU A 41 -8.20 4.70 1.86
C LEU A 41 -9.45 5.04 2.69
N THR A 42 -9.28 5.32 3.99
CA THR A 42 -10.36 5.80 4.85
C THR A 42 -10.96 7.11 4.31
N ARG A 43 -10.10 8.02 3.84
CA ARG A 43 -10.53 9.30 3.24
C ARG A 43 -11.16 9.11 1.85
N LEU A 44 -10.69 8.14 1.06
CA LEU A 44 -11.31 7.75 -0.22
C LEU A 44 -12.72 7.19 -0.01
N LEU A 45 -12.92 6.35 1.02
CA LEU A 45 -14.24 5.84 1.40
C LEU A 45 -15.17 6.98 1.85
N ALA A 46 -14.66 7.94 2.62
CA ALA A 46 -15.42 9.13 3.00
C ALA A 46 -15.77 10.02 1.79
N PHE A 47 -14.91 10.06 0.78
CA PHE A 47 -15.15 10.79 -0.47
C PHE A 47 -16.19 10.10 -1.36
N ASN A 48 -16.11 8.78 -1.56
CA ASN A 48 -17.06 8.00 -2.36
C ASN A 48 -17.08 6.51 -1.99
N ALA A 49 -17.85 6.15 -0.97
CA ALA A 49 -17.91 4.78 -0.44
C ALA A 49 -18.26 3.72 -1.50
N ASP A 50 -19.20 4.01 -2.41
CA ASP A 50 -19.63 3.04 -3.42
C ASP A 50 -18.53 2.66 -4.40
N ARG A 51 -17.66 3.62 -4.75
CA ARG A 51 -16.53 3.38 -5.65
C ARG A 51 -15.38 2.66 -4.97
N PHE A 52 -15.13 2.93 -3.68
CA PHE A 52 -13.94 2.43 -2.98
C PHE A 52 -14.17 1.24 -2.04
N LYS A 53 -15.43 0.85 -1.74
CA LYS A 53 -15.72 -0.26 -0.81
C LYS A 53 -15.09 -1.59 -1.21
N ALA A 54 -15.10 -1.92 -2.50
CA ALA A 54 -14.53 -3.17 -3.00
C ALA A 54 -13.00 -3.18 -2.90
N LEU A 55 -12.38 -2.03 -3.21
CA LEU A 55 -10.94 -1.83 -3.10
C LEU A 55 -10.49 -1.94 -1.64
N ALA A 56 -11.21 -1.30 -0.72
CA ALA A 56 -10.91 -1.37 0.71
C ALA A 56 -11.02 -2.79 1.26
N ALA A 57 -12.07 -3.52 0.87
CA ALA A 57 -12.24 -4.93 1.25
C ALA A 57 -11.14 -5.84 0.69
N SER A 58 -10.60 -5.53 -0.49
CA SER A 58 -9.47 -6.26 -1.08
C SER A 58 -8.17 -5.97 -0.33
N HIS A 59 -7.92 -4.69 0.00
CA HIS A 59 -6.72 -4.27 0.70
C HIS A 59 -6.62 -4.89 2.12
N HIS A 60 -7.71 -4.85 2.90
CA HIS A 60 -7.73 -5.41 4.26
C HIS A 60 -7.59 -6.95 4.34
N LYS A 61 -7.78 -7.67 3.23
CA LYS A 61 -7.54 -9.12 3.18
C LYS A 61 -6.08 -9.45 2.86
N LYS A 62 -5.34 -8.47 2.32
CA LYS A 62 -3.95 -8.58 1.90
C LYS A 62 -2.98 -7.92 2.87
N THR A 63 -3.48 -7.37 3.99
CA THR A 63 -2.67 -6.61 4.93
C THR A 63 -1.43 -7.41 5.30
N ILE A 64 -0.28 -6.76 5.12
CA ILE A 64 1.05 -7.32 5.33
C ILE A 64 1.02 -8.12 6.63
N PRO A 65 1.35 -9.43 6.61
CA PRO A 65 1.29 -10.26 7.80
C PRO A 65 2.03 -9.52 8.91
N GLU A 66 1.42 -9.47 10.11
CA GLU A 66 2.05 -8.89 11.28
C GLU A 66 3.48 -9.42 11.30
N THR A 67 4.43 -8.49 11.13
CA THR A 67 5.85 -8.76 11.27
C THR A 67 6.02 -9.27 12.69
N HIS A 68 5.85 -10.58 12.89
CA HIS A 68 6.61 -11.30 13.88
C HIS A 68 8.04 -10.84 13.65
N ASP A 69 8.68 -10.38 14.73
CA ASP A 69 10.06 -9.90 14.77
C ASP A 69 10.85 -10.36 13.56
N VAL A 70 11.32 -9.39 12.77
CA VAL A 70 12.04 -9.63 11.52
C VAL A 70 13.21 -10.56 11.81
N ASP A 71 12.99 -11.87 11.69
CA ASP A 71 14.03 -12.86 11.86
C ASP A 71 14.73 -12.97 10.50
N VAL A 72 15.70 -12.08 10.31
CA VAL A 72 16.58 -11.96 9.13
C VAL A 72 17.47 -13.21 8.95
N HIS A 73 17.11 -14.35 9.54
CA HIS A 73 17.78 -15.62 9.34
C HIS A 73 17.07 -16.56 8.36
N ASP A 74 15.82 -16.30 7.96
CA ASP A 74 15.16 -17.00 6.84
C ASP A 74 15.06 -16.10 5.59
N ASP A 75 16.22 -15.90 4.96
CA ASP A 75 16.47 -14.90 3.90
C ASP A 75 15.65 -15.11 2.61
N THR A 76 15.07 -16.30 2.40
CA THR A 76 14.47 -16.65 1.09
C THR A 76 12.95 -16.46 1.07
N ALA A 77 12.25 -16.82 2.16
CA ALA A 77 10.80 -16.65 2.28
C ALA A 77 10.42 -15.19 2.58
N SER A 78 11.22 -14.53 3.42
CA SER A 78 11.02 -13.14 3.87
C SER A 78 11.19 -12.13 2.73
N SER A 79 12.19 -12.36 1.87
CA SER A 79 12.49 -11.50 0.73
C SER A 79 11.40 -11.58 -0.36
N HIS A 80 10.90 -12.77 -0.68
CA HIS A 80 9.80 -12.92 -1.63
C HIS A 80 8.51 -12.26 -1.12
N GLY A 81 8.17 -12.49 0.16
CA GLY A 81 7.01 -11.86 0.79
C GLY A 81 7.10 -10.34 0.84
N PHE A 82 8.30 -9.77 0.97
CA PHE A 82 8.52 -8.33 0.88
C PHE A 82 8.19 -7.80 -0.53
N TYR A 83 8.77 -8.38 -1.58
CA TYR A 83 8.55 -7.91 -2.94
C TYR A 83 7.09 -8.07 -3.39
N ASP A 84 6.44 -9.16 -2.97
CA ASP A 84 5.01 -9.37 -3.18
C ASP A 84 4.17 -8.30 -2.48
N SER A 85 4.52 -7.95 -1.24
CA SER A 85 3.84 -6.90 -0.46
C SER A 85 4.03 -5.50 -1.09
N VAL A 86 5.22 -5.17 -1.60
CA VAL A 86 5.47 -3.92 -2.34
C VAL A 86 4.61 -3.88 -3.62
N ALA A 87 4.57 -4.98 -4.36
CA ALA A 87 3.79 -5.08 -5.59
C ALA A 87 2.29 -4.95 -5.31
N ASP A 88 1.78 -5.63 -4.29
CA ASP A 88 0.38 -5.57 -3.88
C ASP A 88 -0.03 -4.16 -3.44
N LEU A 89 0.81 -3.47 -2.66
CA LEU A 89 0.55 -2.09 -2.25
C LEU A 89 0.55 -1.14 -3.45
N ASN A 90 1.53 -1.25 -4.36
CA ASN A 90 1.57 -0.46 -5.60
C ASN A 90 0.31 -0.66 -6.46
N ASN A 91 -0.15 -1.90 -6.59
CA ASN A 91 -1.36 -2.22 -7.34
C ASN A 91 -2.60 -1.59 -6.69
N CYS A 92 -2.75 -1.68 -5.37
CA CYS A 92 -3.85 -1.04 -4.65
C CYS A 92 -3.87 0.49 -4.83
N ILE A 93 -2.70 1.11 -4.83
CA ILE A 93 -2.57 2.55 -5.08
C ILE A 93 -2.96 2.88 -6.52
N ASN A 94 -2.48 2.13 -7.51
CA ASN A 94 -2.85 2.33 -8.93
C ASN A 94 -4.35 2.14 -9.19
N ASP A 95 -4.97 1.12 -8.61
CA ASP A 95 -6.41 0.89 -8.70
C ASP A 95 -7.20 2.05 -8.08
N SER A 96 -6.69 2.61 -6.98
CA SER A 96 -7.29 3.80 -6.34
C SER A 96 -7.19 5.02 -7.23
N ILE A 97 -6.04 5.26 -7.86
CA ILE A 97 -5.84 6.35 -8.83
C ILE A 97 -6.75 6.16 -10.05
N GLY A 98 -6.83 4.96 -10.60
CA GLY A 98 -7.70 4.63 -11.74
C GLY A 98 -9.18 4.87 -11.42
N THR A 99 -9.62 4.45 -10.23
CA THR A 99 -10.97 4.71 -9.72
C THR A 99 -11.22 6.21 -9.57
N MET A 100 -10.29 6.95 -8.97
CA MET A 100 -10.37 8.42 -8.83
C MET A 100 -10.46 9.14 -10.17
N ASN A 101 -9.70 8.71 -11.18
CA ASN A 101 -9.73 9.30 -12.51
C ASN A 101 -11.04 9.03 -13.26
N SER A 102 -11.75 7.97 -12.89
CA SER A 102 -13.03 7.56 -13.50
C SER A 102 -14.27 8.18 -12.83
N ILE A 103 -14.09 8.94 -11.74
CA ILE A 103 -15.14 9.72 -11.05
C ILE A 103 -15.16 11.14 -11.61
#